data_AF-A0A537YD89-F1
#
_entry.id   AF-A0A537YD89-F1
#
_cell.length_a   1.000
_cell.length_b   1.000
_cell.length_c   1.000
_cell.angle_alpha   90.00
_cell.angle_beta   90.00
_cell.angle_gamma   90.00
#
_symmetry.space_group_name_H-M   'P 1'
#
loop_
_entity.id
_entity.type
_entity.pdbx_description
1 polymer ?
#
loop_
_entity_poly.entity_id
_entity_poly.type
_entity_poly.pdbx_seq_one_letter_code
_entity_poly.pdbx_strand_id
1 'polypeptide(L)'
;MDAESRAWLWGLRAHGGDREGALERLHDLLLRAARREAQRRRDLVPVGGVELDDICQQAADDALVAVMSKLDAYRGASRFTTWAYKFVLLDISVKLRRHAWGRRAIPTPDDDPTWD
;
A
#
# COMPACT_ATOMS: atom_id res chain seq x y z
N MET A 1 -9.20 -20.67 12.02
CA MET A 1 -9.63 -19.35 11.50
C MET A 1 -10.75 -18.79 12.37
N ASP A 2 -10.70 -17.52 12.74
CA ASP A 2 -11.70 -16.82 13.54
C ASP A 2 -12.95 -16.41 12.71
N ALA A 3 -14.01 -15.97 13.40
CA ALA A 3 -15.29 -15.62 12.76
C ALA A 3 -15.20 -14.37 11.86
N GLU A 4 -14.44 -13.36 12.28
CA GLU A 4 -14.25 -12.14 11.50
C GLU A 4 -13.52 -12.43 10.18
N SER A 5 -12.46 -13.24 10.24
CA SER A 5 -11.74 -13.72 9.06
C SER A 5 -12.62 -14.49 8.08
N ARG A 6 -13.57 -15.31 8.57
CA ARG A 6 -14.55 -15.99 7.72
C ARG A 6 -15.51 -15.01 7.06
N ALA A 7 -15.99 -14.01 7.80
CA ALA A 7 -16.87 -12.97 7.28
C ALA A 7 -16.20 -12.16 6.16
N TRP A 8 -14.91 -11.84 6.30
CA TRP A 8 -14.12 -11.22 5.23
C TRP A 8 -14.08 -12.09 3.97
N LEU A 9 -13.78 -13.38 4.10
CA LEU A 9 -13.75 -14.29 2.96
C LEU A 9 -15.11 -14.42 2.27
N TRP A 10 -16.20 -14.47 3.05
CA TRP A 10 -17.55 -14.53 2.49
C TRP A 10 -17.89 -13.26 1.73
N GLY A 11 -17.68 -12.07 2.34
CA GLY A 11 -17.97 -10.80 1.67
C GLY A 11 -17.13 -10.61 0.40
N LEU A 12 -15.83 -10.89 0.45
CA LEU A 12 -14.94 -10.68 -0.72
C LEU A 12 -15.20 -11.67 -1.87
N ARG A 13 -15.81 -12.83 -1.58
CA ARG A 13 -16.24 -13.82 -2.58
C ARG A 13 -17.69 -13.67 -3.01
N ALA A 14 -18.47 -12.79 -2.37
CA ALA A 14 -19.86 -12.54 -2.73
C ALA A 14 -19.99 -11.90 -4.12
N HIS A 15 -21.20 -11.50 -4.49
CA HIS A 15 -21.48 -10.80 -5.74
C HIS A 15 -22.27 -9.53 -5.47
N GLY A 16 -22.21 -8.57 -6.39
CA GLY A 16 -22.91 -7.29 -6.27
C GLY A 16 -22.49 -6.48 -5.04
N GLY A 17 -23.46 -5.81 -4.43
CA GLY A 17 -23.22 -4.83 -3.35
C GLY A 17 -22.49 -5.38 -2.13
N ASP A 18 -22.67 -6.67 -1.78
CA ASP A 18 -21.96 -7.27 -0.66
C ASP A 18 -20.45 -7.35 -0.91
N ARG A 19 -20.06 -7.66 -2.16
CA ARG A 19 -18.65 -7.68 -2.56
C ARG A 19 -18.09 -6.28 -2.66
N GLU A 20 -18.84 -5.34 -3.24
CA GLU A 20 -18.44 -3.94 -3.35
C GLU A 20 -18.18 -3.34 -1.96
N GLY A 21 -19.10 -3.51 -1.02
CA GLY A 21 -18.93 -3.03 0.35
C GLY A 21 -17.77 -3.72 1.09
N ALA A 22 -17.52 -5.01 0.83
CA ALA A 22 -16.35 -5.68 1.39
C ALA A 22 -15.02 -5.14 0.79
N LEU A 23 -14.99 -4.86 -0.51
CA LEU A 23 -13.82 -4.28 -1.17
C LEU A 23 -13.53 -2.88 -0.66
N GLU A 24 -14.55 -2.03 -0.52
CA GLU A 24 -14.43 -0.67 0.00
C GLU A 24 -13.90 -0.67 1.45
N ARG A 25 -14.49 -1.49 2.33
CA ARG A 25 -14.00 -1.60 3.71
C ARG A 25 -12.56 -2.10 3.78
N LEU A 26 -12.17 -3.03 2.91
CA LEU A 26 -10.80 -3.53 2.87
C LEU A 26 -9.85 -2.44 2.38
N HIS A 27 -10.20 -1.72 1.31
CA HIS A 27 -9.44 -0.60 0.79
C HIS A 27 -9.19 0.46 1.88
N ASP A 28 -10.24 0.87 2.59
CA ASP A 28 -10.16 1.83 3.68
C ASP A 28 -9.16 1.43 4.78
N LEU A 29 -9.14 0.14 5.14
CA LEU A 29 -8.18 -0.39 6.12
C LEU A 29 -6.75 -0.34 5.58
N LEU A 30 -6.55 -0.71 4.31
CA LEU A 30 -5.24 -0.67 3.67
C LEU A 30 -4.74 0.76 3.53
N LEU A 31 -5.58 1.71 3.12
CA LEU A 31 -5.25 3.12 2.98
C LEU A 31 -4.86 3.75 4.33
N ARG A 32 -5.60 3.45 5.41
CA ARG A 32 -5.23 3.89 6.76
C ARG A 32 -3.88 3.32 7.19
N ALA A 33 -3.59 2.06 6.85
CA ALA A 33 -2.31 1.44 7.15
C ALA A 33 -1.16 2.07 6.33
N ALA A 34 -1.38 2.34 5.04
CA ALA A 34 -0.43 3.03 4.16
C ALA A 34 -0.06 4.41 4.71
N ARG A 35 -1.07 5.24 5.04
CA ARG A 35 -0.88 6.58 5.61
C ARG A 35 -0.10 6.54 6.92
N ARG A 36 -0.41 5.60 7.82
CA ARG A 36 0.33 5.41 9.08
C ARG A 36 1.79 5.05 8.83
N GLU A 37 2.05 4.18 7.86
CA GLU A 37 3.41 3.77 7.54
C GLU A 37 4.21 4.88 6.87
N ALA A 38 3.59 5.62 5.96
CA ALA A 38 4.16 6.81 5.33
C ALA A 38 4.53 7.86 6.39
N GLN A 39 3.63 8.15 7.33
CA GLN A 39 3.91 9.09 8.43
C GLN A 39 5.06 8.62 9.32
N ARG A 40 5.16 7.31 9.62
CA ARG A 40 6.29 6.74 10.37
C ARG A 40 7.64 6.92 9.67
N ARG A 41 7.64 7.08 8.34
CA ARG A 41 8.87 7.16 7.51
C ARG A 41 9.08 8.52 6.87
N ARG A 42 8.27 9.52 7.21
CA ARG A 42 8.29 10.84 6.58
C ARG A 42 9.68 11.49 6.63
N ASP A 43 10.42 11.29 7.72
CA ASP A 43 11.73 11.92 7.91
C ASP A 43 12.83 11.25 7.05
N LEU A 44 12.56 10.06 6.50
CA LEU A 44 13.47 9.32 5.63
C LEU A 44 13.28 9.65 4.15
N VAL A 45 12.20 10.36 3.79
CA VAL A 45 11.82 10.60 2.39
C VAL A 45 11.34 12.06 2.24
N PRO A 46 12.05 12.91 1.46
CA PRO A 46 11.65 14.30 1.24
C PRO A 46 10.50 14.38 0.22
N VAL A 47 9.30 13.96 0.64
CA VAL A 47 8.07 13.96 -0.17
C VAL A 47 7.06 14.93 0.45
N GLY A 48 6.43 15.74 -0.39
CA GLY A 48 5.40 16.71 0.03
C GLY A 48 4.08 16.04 0.41
N GLY A 49 3.19 16.76 1.11
CA GLY A 49 1.93 16.19 1.64
C GLY A 49 1.00 15.58 0.57
N VAL A 50 0.82 16.25 -0.58
CA VAL A 50 -0.04 15.76 -1.68
C VAL A 50 0.56 14.51 -2.33
N GLU A 51 1.85 14.57 -2.70
CA GLU A 51 2.57 13.43 -3.29
C GLU A 51 2.58 12.21 -2.34
N LEU A 52 2.64 12.44 -1.03
CA LEU A 52 2.59 11.36 -0.04
C LEU A 52 1.22 10.66 0.00
N ASP A 53 0.13 11.42 -0.13
CA ASP A 53 -1.23 10.85 -0.15
C ASP A 53 -1.48 10.06 -1.43
N ASP A 54 -1.01 10.55 -2.58
CA ASP A 54 -1.08 9.82 -3.86
C ASP A 54 -0.32 8.48 -3.78
N ILE A 55 0.86 8.48 -3.18
CA ILE A 55 1.64 7.25 -2.95
C ILE A 55 0.88 6.28 -2.02
N CYS A 56 0.21 6.80 -0.99
CA CYS A 56 -0.61 5.98 -0.09
C CYS A 56 -1.83 5.37 -0.81
N GLN A 57 -2.48 6.16 -1.67
CA GLN A 57 -3.63 5.73 -2.45
C GLN A 57 -3.22 4.60 -3.40
N GLN A 58 -2.16 4.80 -4.20
CA GLN A 58 -1.65 3.77 -5.10
C GLN A 58 -1.24 2.50 -4.35
N ALA A 59 -0.62 2.64 -3.18
CA ALA A 59 -0.24 1.47 -2.38
C ALA A 59 -1.45 0.68 -1.86
N ALA A 60 -2.53 1.36 -1.48
CA ALA A 60 -3.77 0.71 -1.06
C ALA A 60 -4.45 -0.02 -2.22
N ASP A 61 -4.49 0.61 -3.41
CA ASP A 61 -5.06 0.04 -4.63
C ASP A 61 -4.29 -1.23 -5.05
N ASP A 62 -2.96 -1.15 -5.14
CA ASP A 62 -2.10 -2.28 -5.51
C ASP A 62 -2.18 -3.41 -4.47
N ALA A 63 -2.24 -3.07 -3.19
CA ALA A 63 -2.42 -4.05 -2.13
C ALA A 63 -3.78 -4.75 -2.18
N LEU A 64 -4.86 -4.03 -2.53
CA LEU A 64 -6.19 -4.61 -2.71
C LEU A 64 -6.18 -5.65 -3.84
N VAL A 65 -5.58 -5.30 -4.99
CA VAL A 65 -5.41 -6.23 -6.13
C VAL A 65 -4.56 -7.45 -5.71
N ALA A 66 -3.46 -7.22 -4.99
CA ALA A 66 -2.58 -8.29 -4.52
C ALA A 66 -3.28 -9.22 -3.50
N VAL A 67 -4.12 -8.67 -2.63
CA VAL A 67 -4.94 -9.45 -1.68
C VAL A 67 -5.97 -10.28 -2.42
N MET A 68 -6.72 -9.68 -3.35
CA MET A 68 -7.76 -10.38 -4.11
C MET A 68 -7.20 -11.51 -4.98
N SER A 69 -6.07 -11.28 -5.65
CA SER A 69 -5.39 -12.33 -6.44
C SER A 69 -4.85 -13.48 -5.61
N LYS A 70 -4.65 -13.28 -4.30
CA LYS A 70 -4.12 -14.29 -3.36
C LYS A 70 -5.14 -14.72 -2.31
N LEU A 71 -6.42 -14.40 -2.51
CA LEU A 71 -7.47 -14.64 -1.52
C LEU A 71 -7.57 -16.13 -1.15
N ASP A 72 -7.41 -17.02 -2.14
CA ASP A 72 -7.47 -18.47 -1.94
C ASP A 72 -6.22 -19.07 -1.26
N ALA A 73 -5.13 -18.30 -1.20
CA ALA A 73 -3.92 -18.68 -0.47
C ALA A 73 -4.00 -18.34 1.03
N TYR A 74 -5.02 -17.59 1.47
CA TYR A 74 -5.21 -17.31 2.89
C TYR A 74 -5.69 -18.56 3.64
N ARG A 75 -4.84 -19.06 4.54
CA ARG A 75 -5.09 -20.29 5.34
C ARG A 75 -5.62 -20.04 6.75
N GLY A 76 -5.79 -18.77 7.16
CA GLY A 76 -6.36 -18.44 8.48
C GLY A 76 -5.45 -18.72 9.67
N ALA A 77 -4.13 -18.63 9.47
CA ALA A 77 -3.10 -18.76 10.52
C ALA A 77 -2.92 -17.47 11.36
N SER A 78 -3.49 -16.35 10.91
CA SER A 78 -3.63 -15.08 11.64
C SER A 78 -4.99 -14.49 11.31
N ARG A 79 -5.36 -13.31 11.85
CA ARG A 79 -6.54 -12.57 11.39
C ARG A 79 -6.35 -12.13 9.93
N PHE A 80 -7.44 -12.08 9.16
CA PHE A 80 -7.41 -11.72 7.74
C PHE A 80 -6.75 -10.36 7.50
N THR A 81 -7.15 -9.34 8.28
CA THR A 81 -6.61 -7.98 8.15
C THR A 81 -5.11 -7.91 8.47
N THR A 82 -4.63 -8.70 9.43
CA THR A 82 -3.19 -8.83 9.71
C THR A 82 -2.44 -9.41 8.51
N TRP A 83 -2.98 -10.46 7.89
CA TRP A 83 -2.40 -11.01 6.67
C TRP A 83 -2.47 -10.04 5.49
N ALA A 84 -3.55 -9.25 5.36
CA ALA A 84 -3.71 -8.26 4.30
C ALA A 84 -2.74 -7.07 4.46
N TYR A 85 -2.50 -6.61 5.69
CA TYR A 85 -1.60 -5.47 5.95
C TYR A 85 -0.17 -5.69 5.46
N LYS A 86 0.31 -6.94 5.38
CA LYS A 86 1.66 -7.20 4.85
C LYS A 86 1.82 -6.72 3.40
N PHE A 87 0.76 -6.75 2.59
CA PHE A 87 0.80 -6.34 1.19
C PHE A 87 0.99 -4.84 1.08
N VAL A 88 0.16 -4.06 1.80
CA VAL A 88 0.28 -2.59 1.76
C VAL A 88 1.55 -2.10 2.44
N LEU A 89 2.00 -2.73 3.54
CA LEU A 89 3.25 -2.36 4.20
C LEU A 89 4.48 -2.64 3.31
N LEU A 90 4.48 -3.73 2.55
CA LEU A 90 5.54 -3.99 1.58
C LEU A 90 5.48 -2.97 0.43
N ASP A 91 4.30 -2.77 -0.14
CA ASP A 91 4.15 -1.94 -1.33
C ASP A 91 4.47 -0.45 -1.05
N ILE A 92 3.95 0.12 0.05
CA ILE A 92 4.29 1.48 0.47
C ILE A 92 5.79 1.64 0.74
N SER A 93 6.43 0.60 1.30
CA SER A 93 7.89 0.60 1.55
C SER A 93 8.70 0.68 0.25
N VAL A 94 8.27 -0.05 -0.78
CA VAL A 94 8.92 -0.07 -2.08
C VAL A 94 8.74 1.27 -2.78
N LYS A 95 7.52 1.81 -2.77
CA LYS A 95 7.21 3.10 -3.41
C LYS A 95 7.97 4.25 -2.75
N LEU A 96 7.91 4.39 -1.43
CA LEU A 96 8.64 5.42 -0.69
C LEU A 96 10.16 5.38 -0.97
N ARG A 97 10.75 4.17 -1.00
CA ARG A 97 12.18 4.01 -1.35
C ARG A 97 12.48 4.45 -2.78
N ARG A 98 11.63 4.09 -3.75
CA ARG A 98 11.79 4.48 -5.15
C ARG A 98 11.75 6.00 -5.30
N HIS A 99 10.83 6.69 -4.62
CA HIS A 99 10.77 8.16 -4.63
C HIS A 99 11.99 8.79 -3.94
N ALA A 100 12.48 8.21 -2.84
CA ALA A 100 13.70 8.68 -2.17
C ALA A 100 14.94 8.64 -3.07
N TRP A 101 15.09 7.59 -3.89
CA TRP A 101 16.22 7.45 -4.82
C TRP A 101 16.04 8.23 -6.13
N GLY A 102 14.82 8.32 -6.67
CA GLY A 102 14.56 9.08 -7.89
C GLY A 102 14.80 10.59 -7.75
N ARG A 103 14.64 11.14 -6.54
CA ARG A 103 14.93 12.55 -6.24
C ARG A 103 16.39 12.83 -5.90
N ARG A 104 17.19 11.78 -5.68
CA ARG A 104 18.64 11.89 -5.49
C ARG A 104 19.27 11.78 -6.88
N ALA A 105 19.07 12.82 -7.67
CA ALA A 105 19.54 12.87 -9.06
C ALA A 105 21.00 12.40 -9.16
N ILE A 106 21.27 11.58 -10.17
CA ILE A 106 22.62 11.34 -10.64
C ILE A 106 23.06 12.67 -11.25
N PRO A 107 24.17 13.29 -10.79
CA PRO A 107 24.69 14.50 -11.43
C PRO A 107 24.82 14.24 -12.92
N THR A 108 24.16 15.06 -13.73
CA THR A 108 24.38 15.02 -15.17
C THR A 108 25.65 15.81 -15.49
N PRO A 109 26.40 15.47 -16.55
CA PRO A 109 27.60 16.23 -16.92
C PRO A 109 27.34 17.73 -17.16
N ASP A 110 26.07 18.11 -17.39
CA ASP A 110 25.64 19.50 -17.56
C ASP A 110 25.53 20.28 -16.23
N ASP A 111 25.66 19.61 -15.07
CA ASP A 111 25.63 20.23 -13.73
C ASP A 111 27.03 20.66 -13.23
N ASP A 112 28.09 20.49 -14.03
CA ASP A 112 29.45 20.93 -13.73
C ASP A 112 29.76 22.28 -14.40
N PRO A 113 29.84 23.40 -13.66
CA PRO A 113 30.11 24.71 -14.23
C PRO A 113 31.61 24.93 -14.53
N THR A 114 32.36 23.89 -14.90
CA THR A 114 33.82 23.98 -15.13
C THR A 114 34.25 24.53 -16.49
N TRP A 115 33.34 25.15 -17.25
CA TRP A 115 33.71 25.98 -18.40
C TRP A 115 32.88 27.27 -18.45
N ASP A 116 33.33 28.29 -17.70
CA ASP A 116 33.74 29.61 -18.23
C ASP A 116 34.42 30.45 -17.13
#